data_AF-A0A5K0WBZ2-F1
#
_entry.id   AF-A0A5K0WBZ2-F1
#
_cell.length_a   1.000
_cell.length_b   1.000
_cell.length_c   1.000
_cell.angle_alpha   90.00
_cell.angle_beta   90.00
_cell.angle_gamma   90.00
#
_symmetry.space_group_name_H-M   'P 1'
#
loop_
_entity.id
_entity.type
_entity.pdbx_description
1 polymer ?
#
loop_
_entity_poly.entity_id
_entity_poly.type
_entity_poly.pdbx_seq_one_letter_code
_entity_poly.pdbx_strand_id
1 'polypeptide(L)' 'SVTLGDEEATRRGVQKSILERKGPATFNCGVEIMSKTELRVHRNLEETVDSLLA' A
#
# COMPACT_ATOMS: atom_id res chain seq x y z
N SER A 1 -8.55 -7.42 -15.12
CA SER A 1 -9.34 -6.92 -13.99
C SER A 1 -9.20 -5.41 -13.97
N VAL A 2 -10.31 -4.68 -13.99
CA VAL A 2 -10.30 -3.21 -13.98
C VAL A 2 -10.48 -2.78 -12.53
N THR A 3 -9.43 -2.28 -11.90
CA THR A 3 -9.53 -1.69 -10.56
C THR A 3 -9.80 -0.20 -10.76
N LEU A 4 -10.98 0.25 -10.34
CA LEU A 4 -11.36 1.67 -10.40
C LEU A 4 -10.43 2.46 -9.47
N GLY A 5 -9.94 3.61 -9.94
CA GLY A 5 -9.19 4.55 -9.10
C GLY A 5 -10.09 5.19 -8.03
N ASP A 6 -9.49 5.93 -7.08
CA ASP A 6 -10.21 6.56 -5.96
C ASP A 6 -11.33 7.50 -6.44
N GLU A 7 -11.03 8.36 -7.42
CA GLU A 7 -12.01 9.31 -7.98
C GLU A 7 -13.22 8.61 -8.60
N GLU A 8 -13.00 7.46 -9.24
CA GLU A 8 -14.05 6.69 -9.91
C GLU A 8 -14.88 5.86 -8.94
N ALA A 9 -14.27 5.35 -7.86
CA ALA A 9 -14.97 4.70 -6.77
C ALA A 9 -15.84 5.69 -6.00
N THR A 10 -15.30 6.88 -5.68
CA THR A 10 -16.03 7.99 -5.07
C THR A 10 -17.22 8.43 -5.93
N ARG A 11 -17.02 8.59 -7.26
CA ARG A 11 -18.10 8.97 -8.19
C ARG A 11 -19.26 7.97 -8.21
N ARG A 12 -18.98 6.68 -8.00
CA ARG A 12 -19.99 5.61 -8.03
C ARG A 12 -20.55 5.25 -6.65
N GLY A 13 -20.10 5.91 -5.58
CA GLY A 13 -20.54 5.61 -4.22
C GLY A 13 -20.17 4.19 -3.74
N VAL A 14 -19.13 3.60 -4.34
CA VAL A 14 -18.63 2.27 -3.97
C VAL A 14 -17.25 2.41 -3.36
N GLN A 15 -16.91 1.53 -2.42
CA GLN A 15 -15.57 1.49 -1.87
C GLN A 15 -14.58 1.03 -2.94
N LYS A 16 -13.44 1.71 -3.06
CA LYS A 16 -12.31 1.19 -3.84
C LYS A 16 -11.88 -0.13 -3.24
N SER A 17 -11.98 -1.20 -4.02
CA SER A 17 -11.38 -2.48 -3.65
C SER A 17 -9.88 -2.44 -3.97
N ILE A 18 -9.06 -2.65 -2.96
CA ILE A 18 -7.64 -2.95 -3.16
C ILE A 18 -7.59 -4.40 -3.61
N LEU A 19 -7.15 -4.63 -4.85
CA LEU A 19 -6.82 -5.99 -5.26
C LEU A 19 -5.53 -6.37 -4.53
N GLU A 20 -5.66 -7.16 -3.46
CA GLU A 20 -4.51 -7.71 -2.76
C GLU A 20 -3.65 -8.55 -3.72
N ARG A 21 -2.36 -8.48 -3.46
CA ARG A 21 -1.29 -8.71 -4.42
C ARG A 21 -1.14 -10.20 -4.76
N LYS A 22 -1.05 -10.54 -6.05
CA LYS A 22 -0.67 -11.87 -6.55
C LYS A 22 0.76 -11.89 -7.11
N GLY A 23 1.76 -11.53 -6.30
CA GLY A 23 3.16 -11.61 -6.72
C GLY A 23 4.16 -10.95 -5.75
N PRO A 24 5.47 -11.21 -5.92
CA PRO A 24 6.52 -10.67 -5.05
C PRO A 24 6.49 -9.14 -5.01
N ALA A 25 7.07 -8.54 -3.96
CA ALA A 25 7.09 -7.09 -3.77
C ALA A 25 7.66 -6.35 -5.00
N THR A 26 7.02 -5.25 -5.44
CA THR A 26 7.47 -4.45 -6.62
C THR A 26 8.70 -3.66 -6.22
N PHE A 27 8.77 -3.29 -4.95
CA PHE A 27 9.84 -2.53 -4.35
C PHE A 27 10.39 -3.33 -3.18
N ASN A 28 11.71 -3.41 -3.10
CA ASN A 28 12.38 -4.14 -2.01
C ASN A 28 12.40 -3.31 -0.73
N CYS A 29 12.33 -1.97 -0.83
CA CYS A 29 12.35 -1.06 0.30
C CYS A 29 11.30 0.06 0.18
N GLY A 30 10.98 0.69 1.31
CA GLY A 30 10.07 1.84 1.39
C GLY A 30 10.45 2.79 2.52
N VAL A 31 9.93 4.02 2.48
CA VAL A 31 10.10 5.02 3.55
C VAL A 31 8.74 5.39 4.09
N GLU A 32 8.56 5.23 5.39
CA GLU A 32 7.36 5.61 6.13
C GLU A 32 7.57 6.97 6.79
N ILE A 33 6.58 7.86 6.65
CA ILE A 33 6.58 9.16 7.30
C ILE A 33 5.98 9.01 8.70
N MET A 34 6.80 9.08 9.73
CA MET A 34 6.35 9.00 11.12
C MET A 34 5.91 10.37 11.65
N SER A 35 6.64 11.42 11.25
CA SER A 35 6.30 12.81 11.54
C SER A 35 6.93 13.74 10.50
N LYS A 36 6.72 15.06 10.62
CA LYS A 36 7.30 16.05 9.69
C LYS A 36 8.82 15.99 9.60
N THR A 37 9.50 15.57 10.67
CA THR A 37 10.97 15.54 10.75
C THR A 37 11.50 14.14 11.01
N GLU A 38 10.65 13.11 10.95
CA GLU A 38 11.03 11.73 11.25
C GLU A 38 10.52 10.79 10.17
N LEU A 39 11.46 10.05 9.57
CA LEU A 39 11.21 9.06 8.54
C LEU A 39 11.79 7.73 8.98
N ARG A 40 11.07 6.64 8.70
CA ARG A 40 11.54 5.27 8.93
C ARG A 40 11.82 4.59 7.60
N VAL A 41 13.00 4.00 7.47
CA VAL A 41 13.38 3.24 6.28
C VAL A 41 13.14 1.76 6.51
N HIS A 42 12.25 1.18 5.71
CA HIS A 42 11.95 -0.24 5.67
C HIS A 42 12.79 -0.87 4.55
N ARG A 43 13.86 -1.60 4.92
CA ARG A 43 14.78 -2.22 3.94
C ARG A 43 14.22 -3.49 3.31
N ASN A 44 13.28 -4.16 3.98
CA ASN A 44 12.56 -5.32 3.49
C ASN A 44 11.05 -5.01 3.56
N LEU A 45 10.49 -4.53 2.46
CA LEU A 45 9.10 -4.09 2.43
C LEU A 45 8.10 -5.25 2.54
N GLU A 46 8.47 -6.45 2.08
CA GLU A 46 7.64 -7.65 2.18
C GLU A 46 7.42 -8.04 3.64
N GLU A 47 8.50 -8.27 4.39
CA GLU A 47 8.44 -8.58 5.82
C GLU A 47 7.76 -7.47 6.64
N THR A 48 7.98 -6.21 6.26
CA THR A 48 7.33 -5.06 6.93
C THR A 48 5.82 -5.10 6.77
N VAL A 49 5.33 -5.34 5.55
CA VAL A 49 3.89 -5.41 5.26
C VAL A 49 3.27 -6.65 5.91
N ASP A 50 3.94 -7.80 5.83
CA ASP A 50 3.48 -9.03 6.48
C ASP A 50 3.35 -8.84 8.00
N SER A 51 4.31 -8.15 8.64
CA SER A 51 4.26 -7.85 10.07
C SER A 51 3.14 -6.87 10.45
N LEU A 52 2.75 -5.97 9.55
CA LEU A 52 1.68 -5.00 9.78
C LEU A 52 0.28 -5.61 9.62
N LEU A 53 0.15 -6.60 8.75
CA LEU A 53 -1.12 -7.25 8.42
C LEU A 53 -1.37 -8.56 9.19
N ALA A 54 -0.39 -9.04 9.98
CA ALA A 54 -0.54 -10.17 10.89
C ALA A 54 -1.56 -9.89 12.01
#